data_AF-A0A821UPS6-F1
#
_entry.id   AF-A0A821UPS6-F1
#
_cell.length_a   1.000
_cell.length_b   1.000
_cell.length_c   1.000
_cell.angle_alpha   90.00
_cell.angle_beta   90.00
_cell.angle_gamma   90.00
#
_symmetry.space_group_name_H-M   'P 1'
#
loop_
_entity.id
_entity.type
_entity.pdbx_description
1 polymer ?
#
loop_
_entity_poly.entity_id
_entity_poly.type
_entity_poly.pdbx_seq_one_letter_code
_entity_poly.pdbx_strand_id
1 'polypeptide(L)'
;MASSYVDSNPSLSFDFINKHPLLQKLITWYQQVGTENKDNENKHGFLKHFIDTIANNFTKSSNNLPYSDTIKNFALSLYILGGKLTYEFIRLNLPGSLPSLTMLNTLISNLNSKISEAEFRFDQLQKHFDDYNVQYAFGSEDTTGIIKKIKYDSTTNTFNGFPTPPDHGVPIKEYYQTNSFDTLKLGFNSIDKSSLLNVHMIQPVQSINQSIIPSPFLLSAYGIDNTATANDILQRWWYIFNQCLQRNIRIIGFSTGEKINPTHLVTKWRNRLLSSTAELCLGNQFILISHLHDIINNETYSKLDRGLTKSDINPKDRQNFSSCLKLTSADLFKILNDDVNTRGTLIYLQMLKMIILAYVEKKTTIAERMLGVWYFSVEYGLHGSNSKHLIQRKLQKTLNNESDNNLVFPVHHKHRNDRQSSFTQSQSEIDQIDIERIITEAYHEAMDMLDELLSEYVFKQLNSTSKMYDYSSQLSNIDGGEFEIADDDEDETTDDLNIDDDNNDSFSSNDDYSDDDEKDDTRDLINTAKKRLYCNESL
;
A
#
# COMPACT_ATOMS: atom_id res chain seq x y z
N MET A 1 25.47 -48.36 -38.69
CA MET A 1 25.89 -46.96 -38.55
C MET A 1 25.13 -46.35 -37.38
N ALA A 2 25.66 -46.51 -36.17
CA ALA A 2 25.18 -45.84 -34.97
C ALA A 2 26.32 -44.94 -34.51
N SER A 3 26.14 -43.62 -34.67
CA SER A 3 27.12 -42.61 -34.29
C SER A 3 26.99 -42.37 -32.78
N SER A 4 28.02 -42.75 -32.03
CA SER A 4 28.20 -42.41 -30.63
C SER A 4 28.65 -40.95 -30.53
N TYR A 5 27.69 -40.04 -30.33
CA TYR A 5 27.99 -38.69 -29.84
C TYR A 5 28.37 -38.81 -28.36
N VAL A 6 29.68 -38.82 -28.10
CA VAL A 6 30.22 -38.60 -26.76
C VAL A 6 30.16 -37.10 -26.53
N ASP A 7 29.22 -36.66 -25.69
CA ASP A 7 29.14 -35.27 -25.21
C ASP A 7 30.42 -34.92 -24.45
N SER A 8 31.38 -34.34 -25.18
CA SER A 8 32.55 -33.71 -24.60
C SER A 8 32.12 -32.39 -23.97
N ASN A 9 31.48 -32.45 -22.80
CA ASN A 9 31.24 -31.25 -22.00
C ASN A 9 32.61 -30.62 -21.68
N PRO A 10 32.80 -29.32 -21.96
CA PRO A 10 34.05 -28.64 -21.63
C PRO A 10 34.21 -28.67 -20.11
N SER A 11 35.10 -29.54 -19.62
CA SER A 11 35.41 -29.60 -18.20
C SER A 11 36.08 -28.29 -17.80
N LEU A 12 35.41 -27.51 -16.94
CA LEU A 12 36.01 -26.35 -16.27
C LEU A 12 37.35 -26.78 -15.66
N SER A 13 38.42 -25.99 -15.88
CA SER A 13 39.71 -26.33 -15.30
C SER A 13 39.63 -26.26 -13.77
N PHE A 14 40.22 -27.24 -13.09
CA PHE A 14 40.26 -27.30 -11.63
C PHE A 14 40.87 -26.03 -11.02
N ASP A 15 41.89 -25.49 -11.67
CA ASP A 15 42.54 -24.22 -11.30
C ASP A 15 41.58 -23.02 -11.32
N PHE A 16 40.61 -23.00 -12.23
CA PHE A 16 39.61 -21.94 -12.29
C PHE A 16 38.59 -22.06 -11.16
N ILE A 17 38.07 -23.27 -10.94
CA ILE A 17 37.11 -23.53 -9.85
C ILE A 17 37.72 -23.10 -8.50
N ASN A 18 38.99 -23.41 -8.28
CA ASN A 18 39.71 -23.04 -7.04
C ASN A 18 39.96 -21.54 -6.89
N LYS A 19 39.99 -20.76 -7.99
CA LYS A 19 40.11 -19.29 -7.93
C LYS A 19 38.81 -18.58 -7.56
N HIS A 20 37.68 -19.27 -7.63
CA HIS A 20 36.35 -18.71 -7.38
C HIS A 20 35.61 -19.52 -6.30
N PRO A 21 35.81 -19.20 -5.00
CA PRO A 21 35.26 -19.98 -3.89
C PRO A 21 33.73 -20.13 -3.95
N LEU A 22 33.02 -19.12 -4.46
CA LEU A 22 31.56 -19.17 -4.62
C LEU A 22 31.14 -20.15 -5.72
N LEU A 23 31.86 -20.19 -6.84
CA LEU A 23 31.61 -21.16 -7.91
C LEU A 23 31.91 -22.58 -7.42
N GLN A 24 33.00 -22.77 -6.67
CA GLN A 24 33.34 -24.06 -6.07
C GLN A 24 32.22 -24.54 -5.14
N LYS A 25 31.75 -23.70 -4.22
CA LYS A 25 30.62 -24.03 -3.34
C LYS A 25 29.36 -24.38 -4.13
N LEU A 26 29.06 -23.65 -5.21
CA LEU A 26 27.90 -23.88 -6.06
C LEU A 26 27.97 -25.24 -6.79
N ILE A 27 29.14 -25.57 -7.34
CA ILE A 27 29.37 -26.84 -8.04
C ILE A 27 29.31 -28.01 -7.05
N THR A 28 29.97 -27.90 -5.89
CA THR A 28 29.93 -28.93 -4.84
C THR A 28 28.50 -29.19 -4.37
N TRP A 29 27.73 -28.14 -4.12
CA TRP A 29 26.32 -28.25 -3.77
C TRP A 29 25.52 -28.97 -4.86
N TYR A 30 25.71 -28.59 -6.13
CA TYR A 30 25.00 -29.22 -7.25
C TYR A 30 25.36 -30.71 -7.40
N GLN A 31 26.63 -31.07 -7.19
CA GLN A 31 27.08 -32.46 -7.23
C GLN A 31 26.47 -33.31 -6.10
N GLN A 32 26.35 -32.76 -4.89
CA GLN A 32 25.71 -33.42 -3.75
C GLN A 32 24.21 -33.66 -3.99
N VAL A 33 23.51 -32.67 -4.55
CA VAL A 33 22.07 -32.76 -4.84
C VAL A 33 21.78 -33.78 -5.95
N GLY A 34 22.66 -33.90 -6.95
CA GLY A 34 22.51 -34.87 -8.04
C GLY A 34 22.63 -36.34 -7.62
N THR A 35 23.30 -36.63 -6.50
CA THR A 35 23.46 -38.01 -6.01
C THR A 35 22.27 -38.54 -5.21
N GLU A 36 21.38 -37.67 -4.71
CA GLU A 36 20.38 -38.07 -3.72
C GLU A 36 18.98 -38.34 -4.28
N ASN A 37 18.61 -37.93 -5.50
CA ASN A 37 17.26 -38.19 -6.03
C ASN A 37 17.18 -38.13 -7.57
N LYS A 38 17.08 -39.30 -8.22
CA LYS A 38 16.87 -39.40 -9.68
C LYS A 38 15.51 -38.86 -10.15
N ASP A 39 14.52 -38.78 -9.26
CA ASP A 39 13.18 -38.29 -9.59
C ASP A 39 13.04 -36.76 -9.58
N ASN A 40 14.11 -36.01 -9.27
CA ASN A 40 14.10 -34.53 -9.13
C ASN A 40 14.86 -33.77 -10.22
N GLU A 41 15.19 -34.38 -11.37
CA GLU A 41 15.94 -33.71 -12.46
C GLU A 41 15.31 -32.37 -12.90
N ASN A 42 13.97 -32.26 -12.85
CA ASN A 42 13.28 -31.01 -13.19
C ASN A 42 13.42 -29.91 -12.14
N LYS A 43 13.69 -30.25 -10.87
CA LYS A 43 13.70 -29.29 -9.75
C LYS A 43 14.91 -28.36 -9.79
N HIS A 44 15.99 -28.78 -10.46
CA HIS A 44 17.25 -28.02 -10.57
C HIS A 44 17.58 -27.56 -12.00
N GLY A 45 16.61 -27.63 -12.92
CA GLY A 45 16.82 -27.31 -14.34
C GLY A 45 17.42 -25.91 -14.56
N PHE A 46 16.96 -24.90 -13.82
CA PHE A 46 17.54 -23.56 -13.90
C PHE A 46 19.00 -23.53 -13.45
N LEU A 47 19.33 -24.15 -12.31
CA LEU A 47 20.68 -24.09 -11.77
C LEU A 47 21.68 -24.83 -12.67
N LYS A 48 21.29 -26.01 -13.19
CA LYS A 48 22.08 -26.72 -14.19
C LYS A 48 22.37 -25.82 -15.39
N HIS A 49 21.32 -25.21 -15.95
CA HIS A 49 21.44 -24.28 -17.07
C HIS A 49 22.31 -23.05 -16.75
N PHE A 50 22.26 -22.56 -15.52
CA PHE A 50 23.11 -21.46 -15.05
C PHE A 50 24.59 -21.87 -14.95
N ILE A 51 24.88 -23.04 -14.39
CA ILE A 51 26.25 -23.59 -14.31
C ILE A 51 26.79 -23.86 -15.73
N ASP A 52 25.99 -24.44 -16.61
CA ASP A 52 26.34 -24.70 -18.01
C ASP A 52 26.64 -23.38 -18.76
N THR A 53 25.86 -22.32 -18.47
CA THR A 53 26.11 -20.98 -19.02
C THR A 53 27.47 -20.45 -18.57
N ILE A 54 27.81 -20.57 -17.28
CA ILE A 54 29.12 -20.16 -16.73
C ILE A 54 30.24 -20.93 -17.44
N ALA A 55 30.13 -22.25 -17.53
CA ALA A 55 31.14 -23.10 -18.16
C ALA A 55 31.36 -22.74 -19.63
N ASN A 56 30.27 -22.56 -20.38
CA ASN A 56 30.31 -22.21 -21.80
C ASN A 56 30.90 -20.81 -22.03
N ASN A 57 30.55 -19.84 -21.19
CA ASN A 57 31.02 -18.46 -21.33
C ASN A 57 32.47 -18.30 -20.91
N PHE A 58 32.96 -19.14 -20.01
CA PHE A 58 34.36 -19.09 -19.57
C PHE A 58 35.35 -19.45 -20.69
N THR A 59 34.96 -20.35 -21.59
CA THR A 59 35.81 -20.73 -22.74
C THR A 59 35.88 -19.69 -23.86
N LYS A 60 35.04 -18.64 -23.78
CA LYS A 60 34.89 -17.62 -24.82
C LYS A 60 35.61 -16.34 -24.46
N SER A 61 35.99 -15.57 -25.49
CA SER A 61 36.50 -14.22 -25.27
C SER A 61 35.42 -13.32 -24.68
N SER A 62 35.82 -12.37 -23.82
CA SER A 62 34.95 -11.51 -23.02
C SER A 62 33.92 -10.69 -23.82
N ASN A 63 34.09 -10.57 -25.14
CA ASN A 63 33.39 -9.59 -25.95
C ASN A 63 32.06 -10.07 -26.54
N ASN A 64 31.68 -11.34 -26.40
CA ASN A 64 30.40 -11.86 -26.92
C ASN A 64 29.90 -13.07 -26.12
N LEU A 65 29.59 -12.87 -24.85
CA LEU A 65 29.01 -13.92 -24.01
C LEU A 65 27.51 -14.09 -24.35
N PRO A 66 27.07 -15.23 -24.91
CA PRO A 66 25.65 -15.48 -25.10
C PRO A 66 24.96 -15.79 -23.78
N TYR A 67 23.79 -15.19 -23.59
CA TYR A 67 22.91 -15.50 -22.46
C TYR A 67 21.55 -15.94 -23.01
N SER A 68 21.02 -17.02 -22.44
CA SER A 68 19.64 -17.44 -22.71
C SER A 68 18.64 -16.47 -22.09
N ASP A 69 17.40 -16.50 -22.56
CA ASP A 69 16.35 -15.63 -22.01
C ASP A 69 16.03 -15.94 -20.55
N THR A 70 16.15 -17.20 -20.12
CA THR A 70 16.03 -17.57 -18.70
C THR A 70 17.08 -16.87 -17.83
N ILE A 71 18.34 -16.82 -18.28
CA ILE A 71 19.41 -16.13 -17.55
C ILE A 71 19.20 -14.61 -17.60
N LYS A 72 18.77 -14.05 -18.73
CA LYS A 72 18.44 -12.62 -18.84
C LYS A 72 17.31 -12.23 -17.89
N ASN A 73 16.25 -13.03 -17.81
CA ASN A 73 15.10 -12.79 -16.92
C ASN A 73 15.51 -12.90 -15.44
N PHE A 74 16.34 -13.89 -15.10
CA PHE A 74 16.93 -13.99 -13.77
C PHE A 74 17.80 -12.78 -13.44
N ALA A 75 18.66 -12.36 -14.37
CA ALA A 75 19.53 -11.20 -14.21
C ALA A 75 18.73 -9.90 -13.99
N LEU A 76 17.67 -9.70 -14.78
CA LEU A 76 16.74 -8.57 -14.61
C LEU A 76 16.05 -8.61 -13.25
N SER A 77 15.55 -9.78 -12.84
CA SER A 77 14.89 -9.94 -11.54
C SER A 77 15.84 -9.67 -10.38
N LEU A 78 17.07 -10.21 -10.45
CA LEU A 78 18.12 -9.99 -9.46
C LEU A 78 18.52 -8.52 -9.37
N TYR A 79 18.64 -7.84 -10.51
CA TYR A 79 18.97 -6.41 -10.55
C TYR A 79 17.85 -5.54 -9.97
N ILE A 80 16.59 -5.84 -10.32
CA ILE A 80 15.41 -5.08 -9.85
C ILE A 80 15.17 -5.29 -8.36
N LEU A 81 15.21 -6.54 -7.89
CA LEU A 81 14.89 -6.90 -6.49
C LEU A 81 16.09 -6.76 -5.56
N GLY A 82 17.28 -7.18 -6.00
CA GLY A 82 18.52 -7.13 -5.21
C GLY A 82 19.28 -5.82 -5.32
N GLY A 83 18.98 -4.99 -6.33
CA GLY A 83 19.66 -3.74 -6.60
C GLY A 83 21.02 -3.90 -7.29
N LYS A 84 21.59 -2.77 -7.73
CA LYS A 84 22.83 -2.72 -8.52
C LYS A 84 24.03 -3.35 -7.80
N LEU A 85 24.19 -3.10 -6.49
CA LEU A 85 25.35 -3.58 -5.73
C LEU A 85 25.34 -5.11 -5.59
N THR A 86 24.20 -5.69 -5.22
CA THR A 86 24.01 -7.15 -5.16
C THR A 86 24.24 -7.80 -6.52
N TYR A 87 23.70 -7.19 -7.58
CA TYR A 87 23.89 -7.68 -8.93
C TYR A 87 25.36 -7.70 -9.34
N GLU A 88 26.07 -6.58 -9.16
CA GLU A 88 27.50 -6.47 -9.49
C GLU A 88 28.35 -7.42 -8.64
N PHE A 89 28.04 -7.55 -7.35
CA PHE A 89 28.72 -8.49 -6.46
C PHE A 89 28.66 -9.92 -7.01
N ILE A 90 27.46 -10.40 -7.37
CA ILE A 90 27.29 -11.75 -7.93
C ILE A 90 28.00 -11.86 -9.29
N ARG A 91 27.82 -10.86 -10.17
CA ARG A 91 28.41 -10.85 -11.52
C ARG A 91 29.95 -10.90 -11.49
N LEU A 92 30.58 -10.17 -10.56
CA LEU A 92 32.04 -10.14 -10.42
C LEU A 92 32.59 -11.41 -9.78
N ASN A 93 31.87 -12.01 -8.82
CA ASN A 93 32.29 -13.23 -8.15
C ASN A 93 32.01 -14.51 -8.95
N LEU A 94 31.10 -14.46 -9.92
CA LEU A 94 30.78 -15.56 -10.84
C LEU A 94 30.99 -15.10 -12.30
N PRO A 95 32.25 -15.00 -12.78
CA PRO A 95 32.52 -14.52 -14.13
C PRO A 95 31.78 -15.32 -15.20
N GLY A 96 31.16 -14.62 -16.15
CA GLY A 96 30.40 -15.24 -17.24
C GLY A 96 29.00 -15.72 -16.89
N SER A 97 28.58 -15.61 -15.62
CA SER A 97 27.25 -16.02 -15.16
C SER A 97 26.12 -15.07 -15.55
N LEU A 98 26.37 -13.76 -15.48
CA LEU A 98 25.36 -12.72 -15.65
C LEU A 98 25.79 -11.69 -16.71
N PRO A 99 24.83 -11.11 -17.46
CA PRO A 99 25.07 -10.04 -18.43
C PRO A 99 25.78 -8.81 -17.83
N SER A 100 26.46 -8.03 -18.68
CA SER A 100 26.98 -6.72 -18.28
C SER A 100 25.83 -5.73 -18.01
N LEU A 101 26.10 -4.68 -17.24
CA LEU A 101 25.12 -3.60 -17.01
C LEU A 101 24.66 -2.93 -18.31
N THR A 102 25.55 -2.79 -19.29
CA THR A 102 25.18 -2.25 -20.61
C THR A 102 24.15 -3.13 -21.29
N MET A 103 24.38 -4.45 -21.32
CA MET A 103 23.41 -5.39 -21.89
C MET A 103 22.11 -5.38 -21.09
N LEU A 104 22.17 -5.31 -19.76
CA LEU A 104 20.99 -5.23 -18.92
C LEU A 104 20.18 -3.96 -19.20
N ASN A 105 20.84 -2.80 -19.35
CA ASN A 105 20.17 -1.56 -19.72
C ASN A 105 19.54 -1.65 -21.11
N THR A 106 20.20 -2.28 -22.08
CA THR A 106 19.62 -2.56 -23.40
C THR A 106 18.42 -3.49 -23.30
N LEU A 107 18.46 -4.51 -22.44
CA LEU A 107 17.31 -5.36 -22.20
C LEU A 107 16.15 -4.56 -21.61
N ILE A 108 16.41 -3.75 -20.58
CA ILE A 108 15.41 -2.87 -19.95
C ILE A 108 14.81 -1.90 -20.97
N SER A 109 15.63 -1.28 -21.83
CA SER A 109 15.15 -0.36 -22.85
C SER A 109 14.36 -1.04 -23.96
N ASN A 110 14.67 -2.31 -24.25
CA ASN A 110 14.01 -3.09 -25.30
C ASN A 110 12.74 -3.79 -24.82
N LEU A 111 12.55 -3.92 -23.50
CA LEU A 111 11.24 -4.29 -22.98
C LEU A 111 10.28 -3.17 -23.40
N ASN A 112 9.23 -3.51 -24.14
CA ASN A 112 8.13 -2.59 -24.54
C ASN A 112 7.29 -2.12 -23.32
N SER A 113 7.97 -1.77 -22.23
CA SER A 113 7.43 -1.42 -20.92
C SER A 113 7.78 0.02 -20.54
N LYS A 114 8.38 0.81 -21.44
CA LYS A 114 8.59 2.24 -21.19
C LYS A 114 7.23 2.88 -20.90
N ILE A 115 7.14 3.53 -19.75
CA ILE A 115 5.93 4.22 -19.29
C ILE A 115 6.07 5.68 -19.69
N SER A 116 5.11 6.19 -20.45
CA SER A 116 5.03 7.60 -20.79
C SER A 116 4.16 8.33 -19.77
N GLU A 117 4.51 9.57 -19.45
CA GLU A 117 3.68 10.41 -18.56
C GLU A 117 2.29 10.62 -19.18
N ALA A 118 1.25 10.52 -18.34
CA ALA A 118 -0.16 10.69 -18.70
C ALA A 118 -0.71 9.70 -19.75
N GLU A 119 0.06 8.67 -20.12
CA GLU A 119 -0.43 7.61 -21.00
C GLU A 119 -1.25 6.59 -20.21
N PHE A 120 -2.44 6.25 -20.71
CA PHE A 120 -3.24 5.14 -20.20
C PHE A 120 -2.97 3.87 -21.02
N ARG A 121 -2.41 2.85 -20.36
CA ARG A 121 -1.95 1.60 -20.99
C ARG A 121 -3.03 0.52 -21.08
N PHE A 122 -4.17 0.84 -21.68
CA PHE A 122 -5.33 -0.09 -21.69
C PHE A 122 -5.07 -1.37 -22.49
N ASP A 123 -4.30 -1.33 -23.57
CA ASP A 123 -4.03 -2.53 -24.38
C ASP A 123 -3.09 -3.50 -23.64
N GLN A 124 -2.10 -2.96 -22.93
CA GLN A 124 -1.23 -3.76 -22.07
C GLN A 124 -1.99 -4.28 -20.84
N LEU A 125 -2.96 -3.53 -20.32
CA LEU A 125 -3.86 -3.99 -19.27
C LEU A 125 -4.71 -5.16 -19.75
N GLN A 126 -5.28 -5.10 -20.95
CA GLN A 126 -6.03 -6.20 -21.55
C GLN A 126 -5.17 -7.46 -21.68
N LYS A 127 -3.97 -7.33 -22.25
CA LYS A 127 -3.04 -8.46 -22.34
C LYS A 127 -2.75 -9.07 -20.97
N HIS A 128 -2.52 -8.24 -19.95
CA HIS A 128 -2.33 -8.71 -18.58
C HIS A 128 -3.55 -9.51 -18.08
N PHE A 129 -4.77 -9.03 -18.33
CA PHE A 129 -5.98 -9.74 -17.93
C PHE A 129 -6.18 -11.07 -18.68
N ASP A 130 -5.85 -11.09 -19.97
CA ASP A 130 -5.91 -12.29 -20.81
C ASP A 130 -4.88 -13.34 -20.33
N ASP A 131 -3.65 -12.93 -20.02
CA ASP A 131 -2.56 -13.80 -19.55
C ASP A 131 -2.94 -14.52 -18.23
N TYR A 132 -3.75 -13.89 -17.37
CA TYR A 132 -4.24 -14.46 -16.11
C TYR A 132 -5.67 -15.02 -16.19
N ASN A 133 -6.35 -14.91 -17.34
CA ASN A 133 -7.76 -15.27 -17.52
C ASN A 133 -8.69 -14.67 -16.44
N VAL A 134 -8.57 -13.36 -16.23
CA VAL A 134 -9.38 -12.59 -15.27
C VAL A 134 -10.22 -11.53 -16.00
N GLN A 135 -11.38 -11.20 -15.44
CA GLN A 135 -12.31 -10.23 -16.04
C GLN A 135 -12.72 -9.10 -15.09
N TYR A 136 -12.62 -9.31 -13.78
CA TYR A 136 -13.05 -8.34 -12.78
C TYR A 136 -11.85 -7.62 -12.19
N ALA A 137 -11.99 -6.31 -11.96
CA ALA A 137 -10.94 -5.51 -11.37
C ALA A 137 -11.49 -4.40 -10.48
N PHE A 138 -10.63 -3.90 -9.61
CA PHE A 138 -10.86 -2.71 -8.82
C PHE A 138 -9.86 -1.62 -9.21
N GLY A 139 -10.33 -0.40 -9.46
CA GLY A 139 -9.47 0.74 -9.75
C GLY A 139 -9.08 1.48 -8.47
N SER A 140 -7.84 1.96 -8.39
CA SER A 140 -7.41 2.82 -7.30
C SER A 140 -6.57 3.97 -7.82
N GLU A 141 -6.85 5.17 -7.32
CA GLU A 141 -6.15 6.40 -7.63
C GLU A 141 -5.61 7.01 -6.34
N ASP A 142 -4.31 7.27 -6.29
CA ASP A 142 -3.70 7.97 -5.16
C ASP A 142 -2.53 8.86 -5.62
N THR A 143 -2.19 9.82 -4.77
CA THR A 143 -1.16 10.81 -5.04
C THR A 143 0.02 10.63 -4.10
N THR A 144 1.23 10.75 -4.62
CA THR A 144 2.46 10.66 -3.82
C THR A 144 3.35 11.87 -4.04
N GLY A 145 4.06 12.29 -2.99
CA GLY A 145 5.03 13.38 -3.06
C GLY A 145 6.25 12.98 -3.89
N ILE A 146 6.70 13.88 -4.77
CA ILE A 146 7.89 13.67 -5.60
C ILE A 146 8.87 14.84 -5.50
N ILE A 147 10.14 14.55 -5.81
CA ILE A 147 11.17 15.58 -5.96
C ILE A 147 10.87 16.37 -7.23
N LYS A 148 10.63 17.67 -7.07
CA LYS A 148 10.36 18.61 -8.16
C LYS A 148 11.51 18.65 -9.16
N LYS A 149 11.39 17.92 -10.27
CA LYS A 149 12.42 17.87 -11.32
C LYS A 149 11.77 17.80 -12.69
N ILE A 150 12.26 18.63 -13.60
CA ILE A 150 11.90 18.58 -15.01
C ILE A 150 12.93 17.70 -15.72
N LYS A 151 12.47 16.81 -16.58
CA LYS A 151 13.30 15.98 -17.46
C LYS A 151 12.81 16.09 -18.89
N TYR A 152 13.75 16.21 -19.82
CA TYR A 152 13.45 16.15 -21.24
C TYR A 152 13.46 14.69 -21.69
N ASP A 153 12.42 14.26 -22.39
CA ASP A 153 12.35 13.00 -23.12
C ASP A 153 12.59 13.27 -24.61
N SER A 154 13.76 12.87 -25.09
CA SER A 154 14.17 13.05 -26.49
C SER A 154 13.38 12.18 -27.46
N THR A 155 12.70 11.13 -26.99
CA THR A 155 11.94 10.22 -27.85
C THR A 155 10.65 10.88 -28.34
N THR A 156 9.96 11.56 -27.43
CA THR A 156 8.68 12.24 -27.67
C THR A 156 8.86 13.74 -27.89
N ASN A 157 10.08 14.26 -27.67
CA ASN A 157 10.37 15.69 -27.65
C ASN A 157 9.49 16.44 -26.64
N THR A 158 9.37 15.89 -25.43
CA THR A 158 8.52 16.44 -24.36
C THR A 158 9.31 16.74 -23.09
N PHE A 159 8.79 17.67 -22.30
CA PHE A 159 9.30 17.97 -20.96
C PHE A 159 8.36 17.40 -19.91
N ASN A 160 8.85 16.44 -19.12
CA ASN A 160 8.12 15.76 -18.07
C ASN A 160 8.43 16.41 -16.71
N GLY A 161 7.46 16.41 -15.79
CA GLY A 161 7.63 16.95 -14.43
C GLY A 161 6.96 18.30 -14.16
N PHE A 162 6.26 18.85 -15.14
CA PHE A 162 5.23 19.86 -14.93
C PHE A 162 3.89 19.18 -14.59
N PRO A 163 2.96 19.85 -13.88
CA PRO A 163 1.60 19.38 -13.74
C PRO A 163 0.94 19.20 -15.11
N THR A 164 0.42 18.00 -15.39
CA THR A 164 -0.24 17.72 -16.65
C THR A 164 -1.69 18.23 -16.59
N PRO A 165 -2.08 19.16 -17.46
CA PRO A 165 -3.44 19.67 -17.44
C PRO A 165 -4.44 18.56 -17.83
N PRO A 166 -5.58 18.49 -17.14
CA PRO A 166 -6.66 17.59 -17.51
C PRO A 166 -7.53 18.19 -18.62
N ASP A 167 -8.02 17.32 -19.51
CA ASP A 167 -9.15 17.55 -20.40
C ASP A 167 -10.29 16.63 -19.94
N HIS A 168 -11.38 17.23 -19.43
CA HIS A 168 -12.50 16.48 -18.81
C HIS A 168 -12.01 15.45 -17.78
N GLY A 169 -11.11 15.87 -16.89
CA GLY A 169 -10.49 15.02 -15.87
C GLY A 169 -9.40 14.06 -16.37
N VAL A 170 -9.28 13.82 -17.68
CA VAL A 170 -8.26 12.93 -18.25
C VAL A 170 -7.00 13.73 -18.57
N PRO A 171 -5.81 13.37 -18.08
CA PRO A 171 -4.58 14.10 -18.38
C PRO A 171 -4.24 14.04 -19.88
N ILE A 172 -3.76 15.16 -20.43
CA ILE A 172 -3.36 15.22 -21.84
C ILE A 172 -1.94 14.66 -22.00
N LYS A 173 -1.81 13.54 -22.69
CA LYS A 173 -0.51 12.92 -23.03
C LYS A 173 0.33 13.91 -23.84
N GLU A 174 1.63 13.99 -23.51
CA GLU A 174 2.61 14.79 -24.26
C GLU A 174 2.29 16.31 -24.33
N TYR A 175 1.52 16.85 -23.38
CA TYR A 175 1.07 18.26 -23.39
C TYR A 175 2.21 19.29 -23.57
N TYR A 176 3.36 19.05 -22.93
CA TYR A 176 4.53 19.93 -23.00
C TYR A 176 5.49 19.58 -24.14
N GLN A 177 4.96 19.09 -25.26
CA GLN A 177 5.71 18.95 -26.50
C GLN A 177 5.94 20.33 -27.13
N THR A 178 7.18 20.66 -27.47
CA THR A 178 7.48 21.94 -28.13
C THR A 178 8.72 21.87 -28.99
N ASN A 179 8.67 22.52 -30.16
CA ASN A 179 9.82 22.79 -31.02
C ASN A 179 10.31 24.25 -30.86
N SER A 180 9.70 25.04 -29.98
CA SER A 180 9.98 26.46 -29.78
C SER A 180 10.66 26.71 -28.44
N PHE A 181 11.85 27.32 -28.50
CA PHE A 181 12.57 27.77 -27.31
C PHE A 181 11.79 28.83 -26.52
N ASP A 182 11.04 29.71 -27.18
CA ASP A 182 10.25 30.73 -26.50
C ASP A 182 9.10 30.12 -25.70
N THR A 183 8.42 29.13 -26.28
CA THR A 183 7.35 28.38 -25.58
C THR A 183 7.93 27.63 -24.38
N LEU A 184 9.11 27.02 -24.55
CA LEU A 184 9.83 26.35 -23.47
C LEU A 184 10.19 27.34 -22.34
N LYS A 185 10.79 28.48 -22.69
CA LYS A 185 11.19 29.52 -21.75
C LYS A 185 9.99 30.07 -20.98
N LEU A 186 8.87 30.27 -21.67
CA LEU A 186 7.60 30.66 -21.03
C LEU A 186 7.15 29.59 -20.02
N GLY A 187 7.13 28.32 -20.40
CA GLY A 187 6.75 27.22 -19.50
C GLY A 187 7.60 27.16 -18.23
N PHE A 188 8.93 27.24 -18.36
CA PHE A 188 9.85 27.24 -17.21
C PHE A 188 9.71 28.43 -16.28
N ASN A 189 9.26 29.58 -16.80
CA ASN A 189 9.11 30.81 -16.01
C ASN A 189 7.72 30.97 -15.39
N SER A 190 6.70 30.29 -15.94
CA SER A 190 5.30 30.50 -15.57
C SER A 190 4.63 29.31 -14.88
N ILE A 191 5.17 28.10 -15.04
CA ILE A 191 4.56 26.87 -14.55
C ILE A 191 5.39 26.31 -13.41
N ASP A 192 4.74 26.12 -12.26
CA ASP A 192 5.36 25.45 -11.13
C ASP A 192 5.64 23.97 -11.44
N LYS A 193 6.77 23.48 -10.95
CA LYS A 193 7.12 22.05 -11.06
C LYS A 193 6.17 21.22 -10.22
N SER A 194 5.80 20.05 -10.73
CA SER A 194 4.92 19.13 -10.03
C SER A 194 5.58 18.64 -8.73
N SER A 195 4.91 18.84 -7.59
CA SER A 195 5.27 18.23 -6.30
C SER A 195 4.61 16.88 -6.06
N LEU A 196 3.60 16.54 -6.86
CA LEU A 196 2.80 15.35 -6.66
C LEU A 196 2.78 14.51 -7.93
N LEU A 197 2.77 13.20 -7.77
CA LEU A 197 2.54 12.24 -8.84
C LEU A 197 1.22 11.55 -8.56
N ASN A 198 0.27 11.68 -9.46
CA ASN A 198 -0.95 10.89 -9.43
C ASN A 198 -0.69 9.52 -10.07
N VAL A 199 -1.17 8.46 -9.44
CA VAL A 199 -0.92 7.08 -9.85
C VAL A 199 -2.23 6.33 -9.92
N HIS A 200 -2.49 5.70 -11.07
CA HIS A 200 -3.66 4.88 -11.33
C HIS A 200 -3.25 3.41 -11.39
N MET A 201 -3.74 2.62 -10.43
CA MET A 201 -3.51 1.18 -10.38
C MET A 201 -4.83 0.44 -10.62
N ILE A 202 -4.76 -0.67 -11.36
CA ILE A 202 -5.87 -1.60 -11.53
C ILE A 202 -5.49 -2.91 -10.85
N GLN A 203 -6.23 -3.30 -9.82
CA GLN A 203 -6.06 -4.56 -9.10
C GLN A 203 -7.04 -5.60 -9.66
N PRO A 204 -6.57 -6.67 -10.31
CA PRO A 204 -7.45 -7.77 -10.69
C PRO A 204 -8.08 -8.42 -9.45
N VAL A 205 -9.35 -8.79 -9.56
CA VAL A 205 -10.08 -9.52 -8.51
C VAL A 205 -9.94 -11.00 -8.79
N GLN A 206 -9.38 -11.73 -7.83
CA GLN A 206 -9.15 -13.17 -7.93
C GLN A 206 -10.47 -13.93 -8.09
N SER A 207 -10.51 -14.86 -9.05
CA SER A 207 -11.60 -15.84 -9.13
C SER A 207 -11.38 -16.97 -8.11
N ILE A 208 -12.48 -17.53 -7.58
CA ILE A 208 -12.45 -18.63 -6.59
C ILE A 208 -11.58 -19.81 -7.05
N ASN A 209 -11.48 -20.02 -8.37
CA ASN A 209 -10.77 -21.15 -8.97
C ASN A 209 -9.29 -20.86 -9.32
N GLN A 210 -8.76 -19.67 -9.01
CA GLN A 210 -7.38 -19.31 -9.35
C GLN A 210 -6.47 -19.46 -8.13
N SER A 211 -5.40 -20.22 -8.28
CA SER A 211 -4.34 -20.35 -7.26
C SER A 211 -3.35 -19.18 -7.25
N ILE A 212 -3.27 -18.42 -8.36
CA ILE A 212 -2.35 -17.31 -8.52
C ILE A 212 -3.14 -16.00 -8.43
N ILE A 213 -2.71 -15.11 -7.53
CA ILE A 213 -3.25 -13.75 -7.42
C ILE A 213 -2.52 -12.89 -8.46
N PRO A 214 -3.21 -12.35 -9.47
CA PRO A 214 -2.57 -11.47 -10.44
C PRO A 214 -2.05 -10.20 -9.74
N SER A 215 -0.88 -9.75 -10.14
CA SER A 215 -0.32 -8.51 -9.62
C SER A 215 -1.15 -7.29 -10.06
N PRO A 216 -1.24 -6.24 -9.22
CA PRO A 216 -1.81 -4.97 -9.65
C PRO A 216 -1.02 -4.36 -10.80
N PHE A 217 -1.74 -3.70 -11.70
CA PHE A 217 -1.22 -3.14 -12.93
C PHE A 217 -1.21 -1.61 -12.87
N LEU A 218 -0.04 -1.00 -13.14
CA LEU A 218 0.08 0.45 -13.28
C LEU A 218 -0.51 0.89 -14.63
N LEU A 219 -1.68 1.54 -14.57
CA LEU A 219 -2.42 1.97 -15.75
C LEU A 219 -1.91 3.30 -16.29
N SER A 220 -1.68 4.29 -15.41
CA SER A 220 -1.18 5.61 -15.78
C SER A 220 -0.54 6.31 -14.58
N ALA A 221 0.41 7.21 -14.84
CA ALA A 221 0.98 8.12 -13.85
C ALA A 221 1.37 9.47 -14.47
N TYR A 222 1.15 10.56 -13.74
CA TYR A 222 1.44 11.92 -14.22
C TYR A 222 1.54 12.96 -13.09
N GLY A 223 2.29 14.03 -13.34
CA GLY A 223 2.40 15.16 -12.42
C GLY A 223 1.08 15.92 -12.24
N ILE A 224 0.79 16.36 -11.02
CA ILE A 224 -0.37 17.20 -10.68
C ILE A 224 -0.01 18.30 -9.68
N ASP A 225 -0.87 19.32 -9.60
CA ASP A 225 -0.76 20.48 -8.68
C ASP A 225 -1.88 20.50 -7.62
N ASN A 226 -2.57 19.37 -7.41
CA ASN A 226 -3.69 19.22 -6.48
C ASN A 226 -4.91 20.14 -6.76
N THR A 227 -5.06 20.62 -8.00
CA THR A 227 -6.21 21.46 -8.40
C THR A 227 -7.41 20.66 -8.92
N ALA A 228 -7.27 19.34 -9.08
CA ALA A 228 -8.32 18.49 -9.61
C ALA A 228 -9.59 18.52 -8.75
N THR A 229 -10.74 18.74 -9.38
CA THR A 229 -12.04 18.76 -8.73
C THR A 229 -12.63 17.35 -8.58
N ALA A 230 -13.66 17.20 -7.75
CA ALA A 230 -14.41 15.94 -7.67
C ALA A 230 -15.02 15.54 -9.03
N ASN A 231 -15.45 16.52 -9.84
CA ASN A 231 -15.96 16.27 -11.17
C ASN A 231 -14.88 15.73 -12.12
N ASP A 232 -13.66 16.27 -12.06
CA ASP A 232 -12.52 15.77 -12.85
C ASP A 232 -12.20 14.31 -12.51
N ILE A 233 -12.23 13.96 -11.22
CA ILE A 233 -12.00 12.58 -10.76
C ILE A 233 -13.09 11.64 -11.32
N LEU A 234 -14.37 12.03 -11.21
CA LEU A 234 -15.49 11.22 -11.70
C LEU A 234 -15.45 11.04 -13.23
N GLN A 235 -15.14 12.10 -13.98
CA GLN A 235 -15.01 12.03 -15.44
C GLN A 235 -13.84 11.12 -15.85
N ARG A 236 -12.72 11.18 -15.13
CA ARG A 236 -11.58 10.29 -15.33
C ARG A 236 -11.91 8.82 -15.03
N TRP A 237 -12.60 8.56 -13.91
CA TRP A 237 -13.05 7.19 -13.58
C TRP A 237 -14.03 6.64 -14.61
N TRP A 238 -14.95 7.48 -15.09
CA TRP A 238 -15.86 7.13 -16.16
C TRP A 238 -15.12 6.78 -17.46
N TYR A 239 -14.11 7.56 -17.83
CA TYR A 239 -13.24 7.26 -18.96
C TYR A 239 -12.52 5.91 -18.80
N ILE A 240 -11.89 5.67 -17.65
CA ILE A 240 -11.22 4.40 -17.34
C ILE A 240 -12.20 3.22 -17.41
N PHE A 241 -13.38 3.37 -16.79
CA PHE A 241 -14.43 2.37 -16.78
C PHE A 241 -14.83 1.97 -18.20
N ASN A 242 -15.12 2.95 -19.07
CA ASN A 242 -15.54 2.68 -20.45
C ASN A 242 -14.44 2.02 -21.28
N GLN A 243 -13.19 2.48 -21.14
CA GLN A 243 -12.05 1.90 -21.86
C GLN A 243 -11.75 0.46 -21.44
N CYS A 244 -11.92 0.14 -20.16
CA CYS A 244 -11.84 -1.22 -19.64
C CYS A 244 -13.01 -2.08 -20.13
N LEU A 245 -14.24 -1.56 -20.09
CA LEU A 245 -15.43 -2.28 -20.53
C LEU A 245 -15.35 -2.70 -22.00
N GLN A 246 -14.85 -1.82 -22.88
CA GLN A 246 -14.60 -2.11 -24.29
C GLN A 246 -13.60 -3.26 -24.52
N ARG A 247 -12.74 -3.54 -23.53
CA ARG A 247 -11.73 -4.60 -23.53
C ARG A 247 -12.15 -5.82 -22.70
N ASN A 248 -13.44 -5.94 -22.38
CA ASN A 248 -14.02 -7.00 -21.56
C ASN A 248 -13.45 -7.06 -20.12
N ILE A 249 -13.00 -5.92 -19.59
CA ILE A 249 -12.58 -5.77 -18.19
C ILE A 249 -13.68 -5.03 -17.44
N ARG A 250 -14.24 -5.67 -16.42
CA ARG A 250 -15.31 -5.14 -15.57
C ARG A 250 -14.70 -4.52 -14.31
N ILE A 251 -14.64 -3.19 -14.27
CA ILE A 251 -14.29 -2.47 -13.05
C ILE A 251 -15.49 -2.49 -12.10
N ILE A 252 -15.35 -3.11 -10.93
CA ILE A 252 -16.44 -3.24 -9.94
C ILE A 252 -16.48 -2.05 -8.95
N GLY A 253 -15.43 -1.23 -8.92
CA GLY A 253 -15.37 -0.07 -8.07
C GLY A 253 -14.05 0.68 -8.21
N PHE A 254 -14.03 1.89 -7.64
CA PHE A 254 -12.86 2.75 -7.55
C PHE A 254 -12.61 3.13 -6.09
N SER A 255 -11.34 3.35 -5.73
CA SER A 255 -10.94 3.91 -4.44
C SER A 255 -9.99 5.09 -4.62
N THR A 256 -10.03 6.01 -3.67
CA THR A 256 -9.12 7.15 -3.57
C THR A 256 -8.72 7.43 -2.12
N GLY A 257 -7.49 7.92 -1.95
CA GLY A 257 -6.78 7.98 -0.66
C GLY A 257 -7.53 8.68 0.48
N GLU A 258 -8.18 9.82 0.23
CA GLU A 258 -8.74 10.61 1.34
C GLU A 258 -10.11 10.14 1.85
N LYS A 259 -10.93 9.52 0.99
CA LYS A 259 -12.36 9.30 1.27
C LYS A 259 -12.78 7.83 1.35
N ILE A 260 -12.05 6.91 0.72
CA ILE A 260 -12.49 5.50 0.58
C ILE A 260 -11.40 4.51 1.05
N ASN A 261 -10.30 4.97 1.65
CA ASN A 261 -9.30 4.05 2.22
C ASN A 261 -9.64 3.71 3.69
N PRO A 262 -10.00 2.45 4.02
CA PRO A 262 -10.38 2.08 5.38
C PRO A 262 -9.23 2.26 6.40
N THR A 263 -7.98 2.12 5.97
CA THR A 263 -6.80 2.40 6.80
C THR A 263 -6.74 3.88 7.20
N HIS A 264 -7.08 4.79 6.29
CA HIS A 264 -7.17 6.22 6.60
C HIS A 264 -8.35 6.53 7.50
N LEU A 265 -9.49 5.85 7.34
CA LEU A 265 -10.62 5.99 8.25
C LEU A 265 -10.23 5.55 9.67
N VAL A 266 -9.60 4.39 9.82
CA VAL A 266 -9.14 3.85 11.11
C VAL A 266 -8.12 4.78 11.77
N THR A 267 -7.12 5.27 11.02
CA THR A 267 -6.13 6.21 11.56
C THR A 267 -6.74 7.58 11.90
N LYS A 268 -7.71 8.10 11.12
CA LYS A 268 -8.49 9.30 11.48
C LYS A 268 -9.26 9.08 12.78
N TRP A 269 -9.89 7.92 12.94
CA TRP A 269 -10.62 7.53 14.15
C TRP A 269 -9.72 7.47 15.39
N ARG A 270 -8.52 6.87 15.26
CA ARG A 270 -7.46 6.93 16.28
C ARG A 270 -7.04 8.37 16.56
N ASN A 271 -6.73 9.16 15.54
CA ASN A 271 -6.26 10.54 15.71
C ASN A 271 -7.31 11.42 16.41
N ARG A 272 -8.61 11.14 16.22
CA ARG A 272 -9.68 11.83 16.93
C ARG A 272 -9.67 11.49 18.42
N LEU A 273 -9.43 10.23 18.80
CA LEU A 273 -9.23 9.81 20.20
C LEU A 273 -8.00 10.47 20.83
N LEU A 274 -6.91 10.61 20.06
CA LEU A 274 -5.66 11.21 20.54
C LEU A 274 -5.67 12.74 20.54
N SER A 275 -6.73 13.36 20.02
CA SER A 275 -6.81 14.81 19.88
C SER A 275 -7.10 15.47 21.22
N SER A 276 -6.25 16.41 21.64
CA SER A 276 -6.49 17.21 22.84
C SER A 276 -7.63 18.21 22.70
N THR A 277 -8.11 18.47 21.48
CA THR A 277 -9.18 19.43 21.18
C THR A 277 -10.53 18.76 20.98
N ALA A 278 -10.58 17.44 20.89
CA ALA A 278 -11.79 16.69 20.66
C ALA A 278 -12.35 16.18 21.98
N GLU A 279 -13.54 16.65 22.35
CA GLU A 279 -14.35 15.96 23.35
C GLU A 279 -15.15 14.85 22.66
N LEU A 280 -14.99 13.63 23.14
CA LEU A 280 -15.67 12.45 22.63
C LEU A 280 -16.56 11.86 23.71
N CYS A 281 -17.83 11.65 23.39
CA CYS A 281 -18.80 11.00 24.26
C CYS A 281 -19.66 10.01 23.50
N LEU A 282 -20.10 8.96 24.18
CA LEU A 282 -21.08 7.99 23.70
C LEU A 282 -22.21 7.91 24.73
N GLY A 283 -23.32 8.59 24.44
CA GLY A 283 -24.37 8.82 25.44
C GLY A 283 -23.82 9.63 26.62
N ASN A 284 -23.90 9.06 27.83
CA ASN A 284 -23.40 9.69 29.06
C ASN A 284 -21.96 9.27 29.43
N GLN A 285 -21.30 8.48 28.57
CA GLN A 285 -19.95 7.98 28.82
C GLN A 285 -18.93 8.85 28.09
N PHE A 286 -17.86 9.24 28.78
CA PHE A 286 -16.75 9.97 28.17
C PHE A 286 -15.72 9.02 27.59
N ILE A 287 -15.13 9.42 26.46
CA ILE A 287 -14.01 8.75 25.83
C ILE A 287 -12.78 9.62 26.03
N LEU A 288 -11.85 9.16 26.87
CA LEU A 288 -10.68 9.95 27.26
C LEU A 288 -9.39 9.20 26.92
N ILE A 289 -8.41 9.94 26.42
CA ILE A 289 -7.04 9.44 26.22
C ILE A 289 -6.33 9.16 27.55
N SER A 290 -6.72 9.85 28.64
CA SER A 290 -6.16 9.62 29.97
C SER A 290 -6.33 8.18 30.42
N HIS A 291 -7.46 7.53 30.10
CA HIS A 291 -7.68 6.10 30.38
C HIS A 291 -6.56 5.21 29.82
N LEU A 292 -6.03 5.55 28.63
CA LEU A 292 -4.92 4.81 28.01
C LEU A 292 -3.57 5.16 28.65
N HIS A 293 -3.36 6.43 29.01
CA HIS A 293 -2.17 6.84 29.76
C HIS A 293 -2.09 6.16 31.12
N ASP A 294 -3.21 6.04 31.82
CA ASP A 294 -3.29 5.39 33.13
C ASP A 294 -2.91 3.92 33.00
N ILE A 295 -3.45 3.19 32.01
CA ILE A 295 -3.05 1.80 31.73
C ILE A 295 -1.55 1.69 31.40
N ILE A 296 -1.00 2.63 30.63
CA ILE A 296 0.41 2.61 30.22
C ILE A 296 1.36 2.89 31.39
N ASN A 297 0.94 3.70 32.35
CA ASN A 297 1.76 4.13 33.49
C ASN A 297 1.48 3.31 34.77
N ASN A 298 0.43 2.48 34.79
CA ASN A 298 0.07 1.66 35.94
C ASN A 298 1.03 0.47 36.07
N GLU A 299 1.73 0.40 37.19
CA GLU A 299 2.70 -0.65 37.53
C GLU A 299 2.07 -2.04 37.68
N THR A 300 0.74 -2.11 37.87
CA THR A 300 -0.01 -3.37 37.99
C THR A 300 0.01 -4.19 36.70
N TYR A 301 0.12 -3.54 35.54
CA TYR A 301 0.11 -4.21 34.23
C TYR A 301 1.50 -4.20 33.62
N SER A 302 2.05 -5.39 33.35
CA SER A 302 3.33 -5.46 32.64
C SER A 302 3.17 -4.94 31.20
N LYS A 303 4.30 -4.58 30.58
CA LYS A 303 4.32 -4.16 29.17
C LYS A 303 3.77 -5.26 28.24
N LEU A 304 3.98 -6.53 28.59
CA LEU A 304 3.46 -7.68 27.85
C LEU A 304 1.94 -7.78 27.99
N ASP A 305 1.40 -7.59 29.19
CA ASP A 305 -0.05 -7.69 29.44
C ASP A 305 -0.84 -6.63 28.67
N ARG A 306 -0.34 -5.39 28.65
CA ARG A 306 -1.08 -4.29 27.99
C ARG A 306 -0.82 -4.17 26.49
N GLY A 307 0.30 -4.69 25.98
CA GLY A 307 0.67 -4.63 24.55
C GLY A 307 0.79 -3.21 23.95
N LEU A 308 0.74 -2.16 24.77
CA LEU A 308 0.77 -0.76 24.40
C LEU A 308 2.03 -0.07 24.91
N THR A 309 2.49 0.94 24.17
CA THR A 309 3.60 1.82 24.57
C THR A 309 3.25 3.29 24.39
N LYS A 310 4.05 4.21 24.97
CA LYS A 310 3.83 5.66 24.85
C LYS A 310 3.83 6.14 23.39
N SER A 311 4.62 5.51 22.52
CA SER A 311 4.63 5.84 21.09
C SER A 311 3.32 5.48 20.39
N ASP A 312 2.59 4.46 20.87
CA ASP A 312 1.34 4.02 20.25
C ASP A 312 0.19 5.02 20.41
N ILE A 313 0.27 5.90 21.41
CA ILE A 313 -0.69 6.98 21.66
C ILE A 313 -0.11 8.38 21.38
N ASN A 314 1.01 8.46 20.66
CA ASN A 314 1.62 9.73 20.30
C ASN A 314 0.82 10.43 19.18
N PRO A 315 0.23 11.62 19.42
CA PRO A 315 -0.59 12.32 18.43
C PRO A 315 0.23 12.88 17.25
N LYS A 316 1.57 12.99 17.37
CA LYS A 316 2.43 13.44 16.26
C LYS A 316 2.52 12.41 15.13
N ASP A 317 2.35 11.13 15.45
CA ASP A 317 2.43 10.03 14.50
C ASP A 317 1.05 9.68 13.94
N ARG A 318 0.56 10.52 13.02
CA ARG A 318 -0.81 10.48 12.52
C ARG A 318 -1.10 9.35 11.53
N GLN A 319 -0.06 8.70 10.99
CA GLN A 319 -0.17 7.67 9.94
C GLN A 319 0.06 6.25 10.48
N ASN A 320 0.29 6.09 11.77
CA ASN A 320 0.59 4.79 12.37
C ASN A 320 -0.65 3.91 12.55
N PHE A 321 -0.90 3.11 11.51
CA PHE A 321 -1.93 2.08 11.53
C PHE A 321 -1.60 0.93 12.50
N SER A 322 -0.31 0.59 12.71
CA SER A 322 0.06 -0.49 13.63
C SER A 322 -0.40 -0.24 15.07
N SER A 323 -0.37 1.02 15.51
CA SER A 323 -0.92 1.41 16.81
C SER A 323 -2.43 1.26 16.89
N CYS A 324 -3.16 1.40 15.77
CA CYS A 324 -4.60 1.11 15.73
C CYS A 324 -4.88 -0.36 16.04
N LEU A 325 -4.08 -1.28 15.50
CA LEU A 325 -4.23 -2.72 15.79
C LEU A 325 -4.01 -3.02 17.27
N LYS A 326 -2.95 -2.46 17.87
CA LYS A 326 -2.66 -2.62 19.30
C LYS A 326 -3.75 -2.03 20.20
N LEU A 327 -4.29 -0.86 19.83
CA LEU A 327 -5.43 -0.25 20.53
C LEU A 327 -6.71 -1.08 20.44
N THR A 328 -6.77 -2.08 19.57
CA THR A 328 -7.91 -2.99 19.40
C THR A 328 -7.60 -4.43 19.86
N SER A 329 -6.52 -4.63 20.61
CA SER A 329 -6.14 -5.93 21.14
C SER A 329 -7.14 -6.44 22.18
N ALA A 330 -7.26 -7.76 22.28
CA ALA A 330 -8.17 -8.38 23.25
C ALA A 330 -7.73 -8.12 24.70
N ASP A 331 -6.41 -8.10 24.94
CA ASP A 331 -5.84 -7.89 26.28
C ASP A 331 -6.16 -6.49 26.81
N LEU A 332 -6.03 -5.47 25.95
CA LEU A 332 -6.42 -4.10 26.31
C LEU A 332 -7.91 -3.99 26.63
N PHE A 333 -8.77 -4.70 25.89
CA PHE A 333 -10.20 -4.69 26.15
C PHE A 333 -10.55 -5.32 27.49
N LYS A 334 -9.82 -6.37 27.89
CA LYS A 334 -9.97 -6.99 29.20
C LYS A 334 -9.65 -5.99 30.31
N ILE A 335 -8.51 -5.30 30.21
CA ILE A 335 -8.07 -4.28 31.18
C ILE A 335 -9.09 -3.13 31.29
N LEU A 336 -9.56 -2.59 30.16
CA LEU A 336 -10.56 -1.52 30.16
C LEU A 336 -11.91 -2.00 30.73
N ASN A 337 -12.29 -3.26 30.51
CA ASN A 337 -13.56 -3.77 31.03
C ASN A 337 -13.60 -3.88 32.56
N ASP A 338 -12.44 -3.88 33.23
CA ASP A 338 -12.35 -3.96 34.69
C ASP A 338 -12.69 -2.62 35.39
N ASP A 339 -12.63 -1.48 34.69
CA ASP A 339 -12.99 -0.15 35.21
C ASP A 339 -14.21 0.45 34.49
N VAL A 340 -15.28 0.67 35.26
CA VAL A 340 -16.55 1.27 34.81
C VAL A 340 -16.34 2.64 34.15
N ASN A 341 -15.37 3.44 34.61
CA ASN A 341 -15.11 4.78 34.07
C ASN A 341 -14.54 4.74 32.65
N THR A 342 -13.92 3.62 32.26
CA THR A 342 -13.31 3.48 30.94
C THR A 342 -14.27 2.88 29.90
N ARG A 343 -15.52 2.60 30.29
CA ARG A 343 -16.52 1.94 29.44
C ARG A 343 -16.76 2.66 28.11
N GLY A 344 -16.76 3.99 28.11
CA GLY A 344 -16.86 4.79 26.88
C GLY A 344 -15.71 4.53 25.92
N THR A 345 -14.47 4.58 26.42
CA THR A 345 -13.25 4.28 25.64
C THR A 345 -13.25 2.83 25.12
N LEU A 346 -13.67 1.86 25.94
CA LEU A 346 -13.79 0.45 25.52
C LEU A 346 -14.72 0.30 24.31
N ILE A 347 -15.94 0.84 24.38
CA ILE A 347 -16.92 0.77 23.28
C ILE A 347 -16.36 1.43 22.03
N TYR A 348 -15.74 2.60 22.16
CA TYR A 348 -15.13 3.32 21.04
C TYR A 348 -14.04 2.48 20.33
N LEU A 349 -13.18 1.80 21.09
CA LEU A 349 -12.14 0.94 20.53
C LEU A 349 -12.71 -0.37 19.96
N GLN A 350 -13.79 -0.91 20.53
CA GLN A 350 -14.52 -2.04 19.95
C GLN A 350 -15.11 -1.67 18.58
N MET A 351 -15.71 -0.49 18.44
CA MET A 351 -16.19 0.00 17.14
C MET A 351 -15.03 0.12 16.13
N LEU A 352 -13.89 0.66 16.55
CA LEU A 352 -12.69 0.72 15.72
C LEU A 352 -12.24 -0.67 15.25
N LYS A 353 -12.27 -1.67 16.13
CA LYS A 353 -11.96 -3.07 15.80
C LYS A 353 -12.92 -3.63 14.75
N MET A 354 -14.22 -3.35 14.87
CA MET A 354 -15.21 -3.81 13.90
C MET A 354 -14.98 -3.20 12.51
N ILE A 355 -14.56 -1.93 12.42
CA ILE A 355 -14.18 -1.30 11.15
C ILE A 355 -12.95 -2.01 10.55
N ILE A 356 -11.93 -2.31 11.37
CA ILE A 356 -10.72 -3.02 10.93
C ILE A 356 -11.09 -4.41 10.39
N LEU A 357 -11.90 -5.17 11.12
CA LEU A 357 -12.35 -6.50 10.69
C LEU A 357 -13.18 -6.45 9.40
N ALA A 358 -14.11 -5.49 9.30
CA ALA A 358 -14.97 -5.36 8.15
C ALA A 358 -14.19 -5.01 6.87
N TYR A 359 -13.25 -4.07 6.97
CA TYR A 359 -12.71 -3.40 5.78
C TYR A 359 -11.19 -3.55 5.56
N VAL A 360 -10.41 -3.95 6.58
CA VAL A 360 -8.93 -3.98 6.48
C VAL A 360 -8.38 -5.40 6.59
N GLU A 361 -8.83 -6.17 7.58
CA GLU A 361 -8.31 -7.51 7.83
C GLU A 361 -8.58 -8.41 6.63
N LYS A 362 -7.57 -9.09 6.10
CA LYS A 362 -7.70 -9.87 4.84
C LYS A 362 -8.30 -11.25 5.09
N LYS A 363 -8.04 -11.82 6.26
CA LYS A 363 -8.47 -13.19 6.62
C LYS A 363 -9.94 -13.27 7.05
N THR A 364 -10.57 -12.14 7.31
CA THR A 364 -11.98 -12.07 7.74
C THR A 364 -12.90 -12.59 6.64
N THR A 365 -13.77 -13.52 7.02
CA THR A 365 -14.78 -14.11 6.13
C THR A 365 -15.81 -13.07 5.72
N ILE A 366 -16.52 -13.32 4.60
CA ILE A 366 -17.57 -12.39 4.12
C ILE A 366 -18.65 -12.20 5.20
N ALA A 367 -19.08 -13.26 5.87
CA ALA A 367 -20.09 -13.20 6.93
C ALA A 367 -19.64 -12.30 8.10
N GLU A 368 -18.41 -12.46 8.57
CA GLU A 368 -17.84 -11.60 9.63
C GLU A 368 -17.71 -10.15 9.18
N ARG A 369 -17.37 -9.89 7.91
CA ARG A 369 -17.35 -8.53 7.37
C ARG A 369 -18.72 -7.91 7.38
N MET A 370 -19.74 -8.62 6.88
CA MET A 370 -21.12 -8.15 6.88
C MET A 370 -21.62 -7.88 8.30
N LEU A 371 -21.30 -8.76 9.25
CA LEU A 371 -21.59 -8.56 10.66
C LEU A 371 -20.90 -7.30 11.21
N GLY A 372 -19.63 -7.08 10.87
CA GLY A 372 -18.90 -5.88 11.28
C GLY A 372 -19.49 -4.58 10.71
N VAL A 373 -19.87 -4.59 9.43
CA VAL A 373 -20.57 -3.46 8.79
C VAL A 373 -21.92 -3.21 9.45
N TRP A 374 -22.70 -4.27 9.70
CA TRP A 374 -24.02 -4.18 10.32
C TRP A 374 -23.94 -3.66 11.75
N TYR A 375 -23.05 -4.24 12.57
CA TYR A 375 -22.83 -3.82 13.95
C TYR A 375 -22.46 -2.34 14.03
N PHE A 376 -21.52 -1.91 13.18
CA PHE A 376 -21.13 -0.52 13.08
C PHE A 376 -22.29 0.41 12.68
N SER A 377 -23.05 0.03 11.65
CA SER A 377 -24.14 0.85 11.10
C SER A 377 -25.31 0.99 12.07
N VAL A 378 -25.69 -0.11 12.72
CA VAL A 378 -26.83 -0.17 13.65
C VAL A 378 -26.51 0.55 14.96
N GLU A 379 -25.33 0.34 15.55
CA GLU A 379 -24.96 0.98 16.81
C GLU A 379 -24.78 2.50 16.67
N TYR A 380 -24.28 2.95 15.52
CA TYR A 380 -24.13 4.38 15.21
C TYR A 380 -25.48 5.04 14.84
N GLY A 381 -26.28 4.40 13.99
CA GLY A 381 -27.58 4.93 13.55
C GLY A 381 -28.65 4.95 14.65
N LEU A 382 -28.64 3.97 15.56
CA LEU A 382 -29.63 3.90 16.64
C LEU A 382 -29.35 4.84 17.82
N HIS A 383 -28.21 5.53 17.86
CA HIS A 383 -27.96 6.52 18.90
C HIS A 383 -28.68 7.87 18.66
N GLY A 384 -29.19 8.10 17.44
CA GLY A 384 -30.02 9.26 17.11
C GLY A 384 -31.54 9.09 17.32
N SER A 385 -32.03 7.88 17.59
CA SER A 385 -33.47 7.59 17.63
C SER A 385 -33.87 6.69 18.83
N ASN A 386 -35.00 6.99 19.49
CA ASN A 386 -35.60 6.22 20.61
C ASN A 386 -35.98 4.74 20.27
N SER A 387 -35.49 4.19 19.16
CA SER A 387 -35.84 2.88 18.60
C SER A 387 -35.15 1.70 19.28
N LYS A 388 -34.22 1.93 20.24
CA LYS A 388 -33.51 0.88 20.99
C LYS A 388 -34.48 -0.13 21.61
N HIS A 389 -35.59 0.34 22.19
CA HIS A 389 -36.54 -0.52 22.90
C HIS A 389 -37.38 -1.43 21.99
N LEU A 390 -37.54 -1.07 20.71
CA LEU A 390 -38.38 -1.81 19.76
C LEU A 390 -37.62 -2.97 19.11
N ILE A 391 -36.33 -2.78 18.84
CA ILE A 391 -35.47 -3.76 18.16
C ILE A 391 -34.96 -4.82 19.14
N GLN A 392 -34.56 -4.43 20.36
CA GLN A 392 -34.20 -5.39 21.42
C GLN A 392 -35.39 -6.31 21.73
N ARG A 393 -36.60 -5.77 21.72
CA ARG A 393 -37.84 -6.54 21.94
C ARG A 393 -38.20 -7.43 20.75
N LYS A 394 -37.84 -7.07 19.52
CA LYS A 394 -37.96 -7.94 18.33
C LYS A 394 -36.94 -9.08 18.37
N LEU A 395 -35.65 -8.80 18.63
CA LEU A 395 -34.62 -9.83 18.77
C LEU A 395 -34.92 -10.82 19.90
N GLN A 396 -35.39 -10.34 21.06
CA GLN A 396 -35.82 -11.20 22.17
C GLN A 396 -37.06 -12.03 21.79
N LYS A 397 -37.98 -11.49 20.99
CA LYS A 397 -39.17 -12.22 20.50
C LYS A 397 -38.83 -13.27 19.43
N THR A 398 -37.91 -12.97 18.52
CA THR A 398 -37.43 -13.92 17.50
C THR A 398 -36.63 -15.07 18.13
N LEU A 399 -35.90 -14.81 19.21
CA LEU A 399 -35.22 -15.85 19.99
C LEU A 399 -36.19 -16.71 20.83
N ASN A 400 -37.38 -16.19 21.17
CA ASN A 400 -38.32 -16.84 22.09
C ASN A 400 -39.58 -17.42 21.41
N ASN A 401 -39.72 -17.36 20.08
CA ASN A 401 -40.84 -17.96 19.31
C ASN A 401 -42.26 -17.59 19.82
N GLU A 402 -42.48 -16.37 20.30
CA GLU A 402 -43.82 -15.92 20.69
C GLU A 402 -44.50 -15.13 19.56
N SER A 403 -45.61 -15.66 19.05
CA SER A 403 -46.49 -14.98 18.09
C SER A 403 -47.68 -14.34 18.80
N ASP A 404 -47.84 -13.02 18.69
CA ASP A 404 -49.19 -12.45 18.60
C ASP A 404 -49.25 -11.04 18.00
N ASN A 405 -50.34 -10.83 17.25
CA ASN A 405 -50.64 -9.68 16.41
C ASN A 405 -51.31 -8.55 17.21
N ASN A 406 -50.71 -7.35 17.17
CA ASN A 406 -51.38 -6.06 16.92
C ASN A 406 -50.41 -4.90 17.19
N LEU A 407 -50.19 -4.07 16.16
CA LEU A 407 -49.40 -2.84 16.20
C LEU A 407 -50.34 -1.65 15.99
N VAL A 408 -50.37 -0.71 16.93
CA VAL A 408 -50.97 0.63 16.74
C VAL A 408 -49.87 1.66 16.97
N PHE A 409 -49.63 2.50 15.97
CA PHE A 409 -48.63 3.58 16.01
C PHE A 409 -49.25 4.88 16.56
N PRO A 410 -48.52 5.70 17.34
CA PRO A 410 -48.92 7.07 17.63
C PRO A 410 -48.56 8.01 16.48
N VAL A 411 -49.51 8.85 16.08
CA VAL A 411 -49.32 9.94 15.12
C VAL A 411 -48.63 11.11 15.82
N HIS A 412 -47.43 11.50 15.36
CA HIS A 412 -46.76 12.72 15.82
C HIS A 412 -47.16 13.92 14.97
N HIS A 413 -47.84 14.89 15.58
CA HIS A 413 -48.00 16.24 15.04
C HIS A 413 -46.68 17.03 15.21
N LYS A 414 -46.11 17.53 14.11
CA LYS A 414 -44.94 18.40 14.12
C LYS A 414 -45.39 19.85 13.97
N HIS A 415 -45.22 20.66 15.01
CA HIS A 415 -45.33 22.12 14.93
C HIS A 415 -44.08 22.67 14.23
N ARG A 416 -44.28 23.38 13.12
CA ARG A 416 -43.24 24.10 12.37
C ARG A 416 -43.35 25.58 12.74
N ASN A 417 -42.30 26.15 13.33
CA ASN A 417 -42.16 27.59 13.45
C ASN A 417 -41.21 28.07 12.36
N ASP A 418 -41.72 29.00 11.57
CA ASP A 418 -41.04 29.65 10.45
C ASP A 418 -39.94 30.61 10.91
N ARG A 419 -38.84 30.65 10.15
CA ARG A 419 -38.11 31.89 9.83
C ARG A 419 -37.32 31.72 8.54
N GLN A 420 -37.69 32.52 7.55
CA GLN A 420 -37.08 32.63 6.23
C GLN A 420 -35.75 33.39 6.27
N SER A 421 -34.78 32.94 5.47
CA SER A 421 -33.92 33.84 4.68
C SER A 421 -33.55 33.14 3.35
N SER A 422 -33.50 33.95 2.30
CA SER A 422 -33.48 33.56 0.89
C SER A 422 -32.10 33.08 0.43
N PHE A 423 -32.02 31.86 -0.10
CA PHE A 423 -30.91 31.32 -0.89
C PHE A 423 -31.42 30.73 -2.21
N THR A 424 -30.57 30.79 -3.24
CA THR A 424 -30.86 30.50 -4.65
C THR A 424 -31.26 29.05 -4.93
N GLN A 425 -32.27 28.90 -5.79
CA GLN A 425 -33.12 27.72 -5.99
C GLN A 425 -32.44 26.47 -6.60
N SER A 426 -31.18 26.54 -7.03
CA SER A 426 -30.48 25.40 -7.64
C SER A 426 -29.59 24.59 -6.68
N GLN A 427 -29.31 25.11 -5.48
CA GLN A 427 -28.54 24.38 -4.46
C GLN A 427 -29.45 23.67 -3.43
N SER A 428 -30.69 24.14 -3.28
CA SER A 428 -31.65 23.61 -2.29
C SER A 428 -32.24 22.25 -2.64
N GLU A 429 -32.18 21.81 -3.91
CA GLU A 429 -32.67 20.49 -4.31
C GLU A 429 -31.71 19.36 -3.94
N ILE A 430 -30.40 19.65 -3.86
CA ILE A 430 -29.38 18.69 -3.42
C ILE A 430 -29.31 18.66 -1.88
N ASP A 431 -29.51 19.80 -1.22
CA ASP A 431 -29.54 19.89 0.25
C ASP A 431 -30.86 19.37 0.87
N GLN A 432 -31.90 19.13 0.05
CA GLN A 432 -33.15 18.46 0.46
C GLN A 432 -33.15 16.94 0.22
N ILE A 433 -32.08 16.40 -0.38
CA ILE A 433 -31.89 14.97 -0.37
C ILE A 433 -31.55 14.60 1.08
N ASP A 434 -32.58 14.14 1.78
CA ASP A 434 -32.49 13.64 3.14
C ASP A 434 -31.58 12.41 3.11
N ILE A 435 -30.28 12.65 3.34
CA ILE A 435 -29.24 11.62 3.36
C ILE A 435 -29.62 10.54 4.38
N GLU A 436 -30.31 10.90 5.46
CA GLU A 436 -30.84 9.93 6.42
C GLU A 436 -31.91 9.04 5.79
N ARG A 437 -32.81 9.61 4.96
CA ARG A 437 -33.79 8.83 4.19
C ARG A 437 -33.12 7.89 3.19
N ILE A 438 -32.13 8.36 2.43
CA ILE A 438 -31.39 7.51 1.46
C ILE A 438 -30.67 6.38 2.18
N ILE A 439 -29.98 6.67 3.28
CA ILE A 439 -29.30 5.64 4.09
C ILE A 439 -30.33 4.65 4.66
N THR A 440 -31.49 5.13 5.09
CA THR A 440 -32.57 4.28 5.63
C THR A 440 -33.22 3.41 4.56
N GLU A 441 -33.47 3.94 3.37
CA GLU A 441 -34.02 3.19 2.23
C GLU A 441 -33.01 2.14 1.74
N ALA A 442 -31.73 2.52 1.58
CA ALA A 442 -30.67 1.59 1.22
C ALA A 442 -30.45 0.50 2.28
N TYR A 443 -30.63 0.82 3.56
CA TYR A 443 -30.58 -0.14 4.65
C TYR A 443 -31.75 -1.14 4.58
N HIS A 444 -32.97 -0.68 4.34
CA HIS A 444 -34.13 -1.57 4.20
C HIS A 444 -34.00 -2.49 2.99
N GLU A 445 -33.57 -1.96 1.84
CA GLU A 445 -33.35 -2.74 0.62
C GLU A 445 -32.22 -3.77 0.80
N ALA A 446 -31.14 -3.41 1.51
CA ALA A 446 -30.08 -4.36 1.86
C ALA A 446 -30.54 -5.45 2.84
N MET A 447 -31.42 -5.11 3.80
CA MET A 447 -32.02 -6.07 4.73
C MET A 447 -32.98 -7.03 4.03
N ASP A 448 -33.80 -6.56 3.09
CA ASP A 448 -34.70 -7.40 2.31
C ASP A 448 -33.91 -8.39 1.43
N MET A 449 -32.82 -7.94 0.78
CA MET A 449 -31.89 -8.82 0.05
C MET A 449 -31.20 -9.84 0.96
N LEU A 450 -30.79 -9.43 2.17
CA LEU A 450 -30.15 -10.30 3.15
C LEU A 450 -31.11 -11.36 3.67
N ASP A 451 -32.37 -11.01 3.93
CA ASP A 451 -33.42 -11.97 4.33
C ASP A 451 -33.70 -12.96 3.20
N GLU A 452 -33.73 -12.51 1.94
CA GLU A 452 -33.90 -13.37 0.78
C GLU A 452 -32.70 -14.34 0.61
N LEU A 453 -31.46 -13.83 0.69
CA LEU A 453 -30.22 -14.61 0.61
C LEU A 453 -30.02 -15.57 1.79
N LEU A 454 -30.34 -15.14 3.01
CA LEU A 454 -30.27 -16.00 4.21
C LEU A 454 -31.36 -17.07 4.18
N SER A 455 -32.56 -16.76 3.67
CA SER A 455 -33.60 -17.78 3.51
C SER A 455 -33.18 -18.86 2.51
N GLU A 456 -32.60 -18.50 1.35
CA GLU A 456 -32.12 -19.48 0.38
C GLU A 456 -30.88 -20.26 0.87
N TYR A 457 -29.92 -19.57 1.50
CA TYR A 457 -28.67 -20.15 1.96
C TYR A 457 -28.89 -21.10 3.14
N VAL A 458 -29.69 -20.70 4.14
CA VAL A 458 -29.97 -21.53 5.33
C VAL A 458 -30.78 -22.77 4.95
N PHE A 459 -31.73 -22.69 4.01
CA PHE A 459 -32.50 -23.84 3.55
C PHE A 459 -31.69 -24.83 2.67
N LYS A 460 -30.71 -24.36 1.87
CA LYS A 460 -29.83 -25.24 1.08
C LYS A 460 -28.71 -25.87 1.92
N GLN A 461 -28.08 -25.12 2.83
CA GLN A 461 -26.96 -25.65 3.61
C GLN A 461 -27.41 -26.63 4.71
N LEU A 462 -28.49 -26.33 5.45
CA LEU A 462 -28.94 -27.19 6.55
C LEU A 462 -29.49 -28.55 6.07
N ASN A 463 -30.03 -28.61 4.84
CA ASN A 463 -30.50 -29.87 4.26
C ASN A 463 -29.39 -30.71 3.60
N SER A 464 -28.21 -30.16 3.33
CA SER A 464 -27.15 -30.86 2.59
C SER A 464 -25.97 -31.35 3.43
N THR A 465 -25.74 -30.85 4.64
CA THR A 465 -24.53 -31.16 5.44
C THR A 465 -24.76 -31.84 6.80
N SER A 466 -25.93 -32.42 7.07
CA SER A 466 -26.13 -33.28 8.25
C SER A 466 -25.52 -34.69 8.06
N LYS A 467 -24.18 -34.74 7.99
CA LYS A 467 -23.35 -35.91 8.35
C LYS A 467 -22.04 -35.39 8.94
N MET A 468 -22.02 -35.29 10.27
CA MET A 468 -20.85 -34.90 11.04
C MET A 468 -19.88 -36.08 11.12
N TYR A 469 -18.66 -35.92 10.59
CA TYR A 469 -17.56 -36.87 10.78
C TYR A 469 -16.72 -36.44 11.99
N ASP A 470 -16.51 -37.36 12.91
CA ASP A 470 -15.65 -37.20 14.09
C ASP A 470 -14.19 -37.46 13.71
N TYR A 471 -13.33 -36.46 13.90
CA TYR A 471 -11.89 -36.50 13.59
C TYR A 471 -11.02 -36.39 14.85
N SER A 472 -11.47 -36.95 15.98
CA SER A 472 -10.69 -36.88 17.23
C SER A 472 -9.60 -37.96 17.39
N SER A 473 -9.23 -38.75 16.36
CA SER A 473 -8.42 -39.97 16.57
C SER A 473 -7.07 -40.07 15.84
N GLN A 474 -6.47 -38.97 15.35
CA GLN A 474 -5.13 -39.05 14.75
C GLN A 474 -4.27 -37.85 15.09
N LEU A 475 -3.58 -37.90 16.23
CA LEU A 475 -2.32 -37.20 16.52
C LEU A 475 -1.72 -37.78 17.81
N SER A 476 -1.15 -38.97 17.70
CA SER A 476 -0.19 -39.50 18.66
C SER A 476 1.05 -39.92 17.88
N ASN A 477 2.22 -39.49 18.37
CA ASN A 477 3.58 -39.73 17.88
C ASN A 477 4.15 -38.59 17.01
N ILE A 478 4.85 -37.66 17.65
CA ILE A 478 6.23 -37.29 17.29
C ILE A 478 6.96 -36.96 18.61
N ASP A 479 8.14 -37.55 18.70
CA ASP A 479 9.03 -37.71 19.83
C ASP A 479 9.75 -36.41 20.21
N GLY A 480 10.09 -36.29 21.49
CA GLY A 480 10.74 -35.11 22.07
C GLY A 480 12.24 -35.06 21.77
N GLY A 481 12.69 -33.96 21.19
CA GLY A 481 14.10 -33.58 21.13
C GLY A 481 14.36 -32.42 22.09
N GLU A 482 14.99 -32.72 23.22
CA GLU A 482 15.58 -31.77 24.17
C GLU A 482 16.55 -30.82 23.47
N PHE A 483 16.37 -29.52 23.68
CA PHE A 483 17.41 -28.50 23.44
C PHE A 483 17.60 -27.72 24.73
N GLU A 484 18.75 -27.93 25.37
CA GLU A 484 19.27 -27.10 26.45
C GLU A 484 19.57 -25.70 25.90
N ILE A 485 18.98 -24.69 26.52
CA ILE A 485 19.35 -23.29 26.30
C ILE A 485 20.26 -22.91 27.47
N ALA A 486 21.51 -22.57 27.16
CA ALA A 486 22.44 -22.00 28.12
C ALA A 486 22.04 -20.53 28.39
N ASP A 487 21.93 -20.21 29.67
CA ASP A 487 21.79 -18.84 30.18
C ASP A 487 23.13 -18.11 30.03
N ASP A 488 23.17 -17.08 29.19
CA ASP A 488 24.27 -16.10 29.18
C ASP A 488 23.74 -14.80 29.81
N ASP A 489 24.13 -14.61 31.07
CA ASP A 489 24.14 -13.34 31.79
C ASP A 489 25.27 -12.47 31.24
N GLU A 490 24.97 -11.33 30.61
CA GLU A 490 25.91 -10.21 30.54
C GLU A 490 25.22 -8.85 30.76
N ASP A 491 25.71 -8.18 31.79
CA ASP A 491 25.42 -6.83 32.23
C ASP A 491 25.81 -5.78 31.15
N GLU A 492 24.87 -4.95 30.70
CA GLU A 492 25.18 -3.70 30.01
C GLU A 492 25.17 -2.54 31.00
N THR A 493 26.35 -2.24 31.55
CA THR A 493 26.67 -0.94 32.13
C THR A 493 26.92 0.08 31.02
N THR A 494 26.31 1.24 31.20
CA THR A 494 26.56 2.52 30.50
C THR A 494 28.04 2.85 30.39
N ASP A 495 28.47 3.40 29.25
CA ASP A 495 29.33 4.58 29.22
C ASP A 495 29.38 5.26 27.84
N ASP A 496 29.17 6.58 27.88
CA ASP A 496 29.34 7.54 26.79
C ASP A 496 30.79 7.62 26.34
N LEU A 497 31.07 7.47 25.05
CA LEU A 497 32.28 8.04 24.43
C LEU A 497 32.01 8.56 23.01
N ASN A 498 32.11 9.89 22.89
CA ASN A 498 32.38 10.61 21.65
C ASN A 498 33.66 10.08 21.00
N ILE A 499 33.58 9.72 19.73
CA ILE A 499 34.76 9.64 18.85
C ILE A 499 34.39 10.37 17.55
N ASP A 500 34.85 11.61 17.48
CA ASP A 500 35.23 12.26 16.23
C ASP A 500 36.40 11.46 15.64
N ASP A 501 36.33 11.12 14.35
CA ASP A 501 37.55 10.82 13.59
C ASP A 501 37.34 11.20 12.13
N ASP A 502 37.87 12.39 11.83
CA ASP A 502 38.28 12.82 10.51
C ASP A 502 39.36 11.87 9.97
N ASN A 503 39.25 11.46 8.70
CA ASN A 503 40.46 11.28 7.90
C ASN A 503 40.23 11.60 6.42
N ASN A 504 41.05 12.56 5.99
CA ASN A 504 41.24 13.14 4.68
C ASN A 504 41.59 12.13 3.58
N ASP A 505 41.17 12.47 2.35
CA ASP A 505 42.11 12.40 1.20
C ASP A 505 41.79 13.46 0.13
N SER A 506 42.58 14.54 0.21
CA SER A 506 43.24 15.33 -0.84
C SER A 506 42.62 15.51 -2.25
N PHE A 507 42.35 16.78 -2.62
CA PHE A 507 42.92 17.42 -3.83
C PHE A 507 43.04 18.95 -3.66
N SER A 508 44.24 19.43 -3.98
CA SER A 508 44.82 20.79 -4.06
C SER A 508 43.92 21.87 -4.70
N SER A 509 44.08 23.20 -4.52
CA SER A 509 45.24 24.04 -4.18
C SER A 509 44.78 25.49 -3.97
N ASN A 510 45.48 26.17 -3.06
CA ASN A 510 46.02 27.53 -3.15
C ASN A 510 45.21 28.80 -2.75
N ASP A 511 45.84 29.47 -1.76
CA ASP A 511 46.06 30.91 -1.57
C ASP A 511 44.84 31.71 -1.01
N ASP A 512 44.94 32.60 -0.01
CA ASP A 512 46.05 33.18 0.75
C ASP A 512 45.45 34.12 1.83
N TYR A 513 46.11 34.24 3.01
CA TYR A 513 46.02 35.32 4.05
C TYR A 513 44.65 35.70 4.66
N SER A 514 44.47 36.06 5.93
CA SER A 514 45.30 36.25 7.13
C SER A 514 44.33 36.46 8.31
N ASP A 515 44.73 36.06 9.51
CA ASP A 515 44.13 36.44 10.79
C ASP A 515 44.04 37.96 10.96
N ASP A 516 42.96 38.41 11.61
CA ASP A 516 43.00 39.42 12.68
C ASP A 516 41.60 39.58 13.31
N ASP A 517 41.52 39.17 14.57
CA ASP A 517 40.89 39.79 15.76
C ASP A 517 39.64 40.70 15.70
N GLU A 518 38.92 40.62 16.84
CA GLU A 518 38.02 41.62 17.45
C GLU A 518 36.51 41.64 17.15
N LYS A 519 35.78 41.07 18.12
CA LYS A 519 34.71 41.63 18.96
C LYS A 519 33.77 42.75 18.43
N ASP A 520 32.53 42.55 18.85
CA ASP A 520 31.48 43.52 19.21
C ASP A 520 30.60 44.16 18.13
N ASP A 521 29.33 43.74 18.24
CA ASP A 521 28.12 44.55 18.34
C ASP A 521 27.59 45.37 17.14
N THR A 522 26.26 45.34 17.08
CA THR A 522 25.33 46.23 16.35
C THR A 522 25.16 46.03 14.83
N ARG A 523 24.23 45.12 14.49
CA ARG A 523 23.47 45.16 13.23
C ARG A 523 22.37 46.22 13.32
N ASP A 524 22.63 47.39 12.73
CA ASP A 524 21.60 48.30 12.25
C ASP A 524 22.08 48.95 10.94
N LEU A 525 21.14 49.20 10.03
CA LEU A 525 21.26 49.99 8.79
C LEU A 525 21.81 49.31 7.51
N ILE A 526 21.01 48.40 6.95
CA ILE A 526 20.96 48.20 5.49
C ILE A 526 19.89 49.13 4.93
N ASN A 527 20.31 50.28 4.38
CA ASN A 527 19.61 50.93 3.29
C ASN A 527 20.46 52.02 2.63
N THR A 528 20.43 52.00 1.29
CA THR A 528 20.76 53.11 0.37
C THR A 528 22.22 53.26 -0.04
N ALA A 529 22.56 52.68 -1.21
CA ALA A 529 23.16 53.38 -2.35
C ALA A 529 24.01 52.44 -3.21
N LYS A 530 23.43 51.83 -4.24
CA LYS A 530 24.15 51.39 -5.45
C LYS A 530 23.17 51.22 -6.61
N LYS A 531 22.62 52.36 -7.05
CA LYS A 531 21.95 52.51 -8.35
C LYS A 531 22.51 53.77 -9.01
N ARG A 532 23.46 53.60 -9.92
CA ARG A 532 23.82 54.46 -11.06
C ARG A 532 25.22 54.09 -11.53
N LEU A 533 25.29 53.34 -12.62
CA LEU A 533 26.19 53.55 -13.76
C LEU A 533 25.90 52.46 -14.78
N TYR A 534 25.89 52.87 -16.06
CA TYR A 534 25.58 52.13 -17.29
C TYR A 534 24.14 52.24 -17.81
N CYS A 535 24.01 53.13 -18.81
CA CYS A 535 23.11 53.12 -19.98
C CYS A 535 22.58 54.53 -20.32
N ASN A 536 23.38 55.27 -21.08
CA ASN A 536 23.05 56.14 -22.22
C ASN A 536 24.24 55.91 -23.16
N GLU A 537 24.15 55.53 -24.42
CA GLU A 537 23.41 56.06 -25.58
C GLU A 537 23.08 54.86 -26.51
N SER A 538 22.00 54.81 -27.29
CA SER A 538 21.71 55.71 -28.40
C SER A 538 20.38 55.33 -29.07
N LEU A 539 19.63 56.40 -29.41
CA LEU A 539 18.50 56.55 -30.36
C LEU A 539 17.18 55.80 -30.12
#